data_AF-A0A4Q7LVM7-F1
#
_entry.id   AF-A0A4Q7LVM7-F1
#
_cell.length_a   1.000
_cell.length_b   1.000
_cell.length_c   1.000
_cell.angle_alpha   90.00
_cell.angle_beta   90.00
_cell.angle_gamma   90.00
#
_symmetry.space_group_name_H-M   'P 1'
#
loop_
_entity.id
_entity.type
_entity.pdbx_description
1 polymer ?
#
loop_
_entity_poly.entity_id
_entity_poly.type
_entity_poly.pdbx_seq_one_letter_code
_entity_poly.pdbx_strand_id
1 'polypeptide(L)'
;MSDSTERPLPRAGVSARAEHERRRAKDEAATRAAWGKLGGIAVALTPERSSTRVWATGAIGEEVVGAKLDAIASDQICVLHDRRIPKSRANIDHIVVTPGGVWVIDTKRYVDKRIEKRVEGGLFSPRVEKLWVGGDNTKLVVGMTKQVALVEAAVPGVPVKGVLCFVEGDWAWFADPFTVSDVLVLWPKMLVQLLTKEPSVGVDVAAVHDALATTFRSS
;
A
#
# COMPACT_ATOMS: atom_id res chain seq x y z
N MET A 1 23.19 47.53 15.60
CA MET A 1 23.93 46.25 15.72
C MET A 1 22.90 45.22 16.11
N SER A 2 22.56 44.37 15.16
CA SER A 2 21.45 43.42 15.16
C SER A 2 21.91 42.12 15.83
N ASP A 3 21.20 41.66 16.86
CA ASP A 3 21.39 40.32 17.41
C ASP A 3 20.11 39.51 17.17
N SER A 4 20.15 38.68 16.13
CA SER A 4 19.07 37.79 15.73
C SER A 4 19.30 36.44 16.39
N THR A 5 18.60 36.17 17.50
CA THR A 5 18.58 34.85 18.13
C THR A 5 17.78 33.87 17.28
N GLU A 6 18.46 32.99 16.53
CA GLU A 6 17.84 31.82 15.91
C GLU A 6 17.23 30.91 16.99
N ARG A 7 15.92 30.67 16.91
CA ARG A 7 15.23 29.61 17.67
C ARG A 7 15.36 28.29 16.91
N PRO A 8 15.86 27.20 17.53
CA PRO A 8 15.86 25.89 16.88
C PRO A 8 14.43 25.38 16.69
N LEU A 9 14.10 24.91 15.48
CA LEU A 9 12.84 24.24 15.20
C LEU A 9 12.76 22.88 15.93
N PRO A 10 11.59 22.48 16.45
CA PRO A 10 11.43 21.26 17.23
C PRO A 10 11.56 20.02 16.34
N ARG A 11 12.38 19.05 16.77
CA ARG A 11 12.48 17.71 16.16
C ARG A 11 11.20 16.90 16.43
N ALA A 12 10.16 17.12 15.64
CA ALA A 12 8.97 16.29 15.59
C ALA A 12 9.28 14.99 14.81
N GLY A 13 9.51 13.89 15.52
CA GLY A 13 9.75 12.59 14.86
C GLY A 13 10.26 11.48 15.78
N VAL A 14 10.88 11.83 16.91
CA VAL A 14 11.43 10.84 17.86
C VAL A 14 10.34 10.27 18.78
N SER A 15 9.33 11.07 19.15
CA SER A 15 8.24 10.64 20.04
C SER A 15 7.21 9.72 19.36
N ALA A 16 7.01 9.87 18.04
CA ALA A 16 6.08 9.04 17.27
C ALA A 16 6.61 7.60 17.07
N ARG A 17 7.93 7.44 16.86
CA ARG A 17 8.58 6.13 16.72
C ARG A 17 8.52 5.31 18.02
N ALA A 18 8.80 5.94 19.16
CA ALA A 18 8.80 5.26 20.46
C ALA A 18 7.39 4.80 20.89
N GLU A 19 6.34 5.54 20.56
CA GLU A 19 4.97 5.14 20.85
C GLU A 19 4.47 4.04 19.89
N HIS A 20 4.92 4.06 18.62
CA HIS A 20 4.64 3.01 17.65
C HIS A 20 5.29 1.68 18.05
N GLU A 21 6.57 1.70 18.46
CA GLU A 21 7.29 0.52 18.94
C GLU A 21 6.66 -0.10 20.19
N ARG A 22 6.17 0.72 21.14
CA ARG A 22 5.51 0.23 22.37
C ARG A 22 4.18 -0.47 22.08
N ARG A 23 3.39 0.03 21.14
CA ARG A 23 2.12 -0.58 20.75
C ARG A 23 2.35 -1.89 20.01
N ARG A 24 3.32 -1.93 19.08
CA ARG A 24 3.76 -3.16 18.39
C ARG A 24 4.21 -4.24 19.37
N ALA A 25 5.02 -3.90 20.36
CA ALA A 25 5.49 -4.85 21.37
C ALA A 25 4.34 -5.46 22.21
N LYS A 26 3.29 -4.66 22.48
CA LYS A 26 2.10 -5.11 23.21
C LYS A 26 1.24 -6.07 22.37
N ASP A 27 1.11 -5.80 21.08
CA ASP A 27 0.36 -6.64 20.14
C ASP A 27 1.10 -7.95 19.84
N GLU A 28 2.44 -7.92 19.75
CA GLU A 28 3.29 -9.11 19.62
C GLU A 28 3.19 -10.02 20.87
N ALA A 29 3.18 -9.43 22.06
CA ALA A 29 3.06 -10.18 23.32
C ALA A 29 1.66 -10.83 23.48
N ALA A 30 0.60 -10.11 23.10
CA ALA A 30 -0.77 -10.64 23.09
C ALA A 30 -0.92 -11.80 22.08
N THR A 31 -0.27 -11.68 20.92
CA THR A 31 -0.26 -12.72 19.88
C THR A 31 0.49 -13.98 20.33
N ARG A 32 1.60 -13.83 21.06
CA ARG A 32 2.41 -14.95 21.56
C ARG A 32 1.71 -15.72 22.70
N ALA A 33 0.97 -15.02 23.57
CA ALA A 33 0.23 -15.63 24.67
C ALA A 33 -0.95 -16.50 24.19
N ALA A 34 -1.57 -16.17 23.06
CA ALA A 34 -2.69 -16.92 22.50
C ALA A 34 -2.29 -18.29 21.92
N TRP A 35 -1.01 -18.51 21.60
CA TRP A 35 -0.52 -19.67 20.85
C TRP A 35 0.19 -20.76 21.67
N GLY A 36 0.24 -20.66 23.00
CA GLY A 36 0.89 -21.67 23.84
C GLY A 36 0.16 -23.02 23.99
N LYS A 37 -1.06 -23.21 23.45
CA LYS A 37 -1.95 -24.31 23.90
C LYS A 37 -2.58 -25.26 22.88
N LEU A 38 -2.49 -25.09 21.56
CA LEU A 38 -3.21 -25.98 20.63
C LEU A 38 -2.35 -26.42 19.43
N GLY A 39 -1.77 -27.63 19.54
CA GLY A 39 -1.07 -28.32 18.47
C GLY A 39 -1.93 -29.37 17.75
N GLY A 40 -1.53 -29.72 16.53
CA GLY A 40 -1.76 -31.04 15.92
C GLY A 40 -2.89 -31.21 14.89
N ILE A 41 -2.51 -31.19 13.60
CA ILE A 41 -3.04 -31.99 12.45
C ILE A 41 -4.50 -31.78 11.93
N ALA A 42 -4.56 -31.60 10.58
CA ALA A 42 -5.68 -31.71 9.61
C ALA A 42 -6.78 -30.62 9.56
N VAL A 43 -7.43 -30.24 8.44
CA VAL A 43 -7.31 -30.34 6.96
C VAL A 43 -8.39 -29.35 6.41
N ALA A 44 -8.20 -28.84 5.18
CA ALA A 44 -9.13 -28.28 4.19
C ALA A 44 -10.50 -27.64 4.55
N LEU A 45 -10.76 -26.49 3.90
CA LEU A 45 -12.07 -25.93 3.50
C LEU A 45 -13.05 -25.54 4.62
N THR A 46 -12.80 -24.39 5.24
CA THR A 46 -13.82 -23.45 5.80
C THR A 46 -13.12 -22.13 6.20
N PRO A 47 -13.81 -20.96 6.18
CA PRO A 47 -13.20 -19.64 6.19
C PRO A 47 -12.69 -19.15 7.55
N GLU A 48 -12.56 -20.02 8.56
CA GLU A 48 -12.17 -19.61 9.92
C GLU A 48 -10.70 -19.91 10.29
N ARG A 49 -9.98 -20.74 9.52
CA ARG A 49 -8.54 -21.03 9.76
C ARG A 49 -7.57 -20.27 8.85
N SER A 50 -8.05 -19.49 7.88
CA SER A 50 -7.18 -18.67 7.03
C SER A 50 -6.69 -17.40 7.74
N SER A 51 -7.35 -17.00 8.84
CA SER A 51 -7.13 -15.72 9.51
C SER A 51 -5.79 -15.56 10.25
N THR A 52 -4.93 -16.58 10.33
CA THR A 52 -3.59 -16.41 10.93
C THR A 52 -2.48 -16.52 9.90
N ARG A 53 -2.58 -17.48 8.96
CA ARG A 53 -1.59 -17.62 7.88
C ARG A 53 -1.77 -16.58 6.79
N VAL A 54 -3.01 -16.19 6.46
CA VAL A 54 -3.29 -15.06 5.54
C VAL A 54 -2.94 -13.74 6.21
N TRP A 55 -3.13 -13.60 7.52
CA TRP A 55 -2.80 -12.36 8.25
C TRP A 55 -1.28 -12.19 8.44
N ALA A 56 -0.56 -13.25 8.82
CA ALA A 56 0.91 -13.23 8.84
C ALA A 56 1.49 -12.99 7.44
N THR A 57 0.87 -13.54 6.41
CA THR A 57 1.28 -13.32 5.00
C THR A 57 1.01 -11.88 4.54
N GLY A 58 -0.11 -11.28 4.97
CA GLY A 58 -0.42 -9.87 4.70
C GLY A 58 0.59 -8.93 5.35
N ALA A 59 0.81 -9.09 6.67
CA ALA A 59 1.72 -8.25 7.45
C ALA A 59 3.17 -8.27 6.91
N ILE A 60 3.68 -9.42 6.45
CA ILE A 60 5.02 -9.51 5.86
C ILE A 60 5.10 -8.69 4.56
N GLY A 61 4.07 -8.77 3.71
CA GLY A 61 4.03 -7.99 2.47
C GLY A 61 4.07 -6.49 2.78
N GLU A 62 3.17 -6.04 3.64
CA GLU A 62 3.05 -4.65 4.08
C GLU A 62 4.34 -4.15 4.75
N GLU A 63 5.02 -4.96 5.55
CA GLU A 63 6.30 -4.60 6.18
C GLU A 63 7.42 -4.45 5.15
N VAL A 64 7.49 -5.33 4.15
CA VAL A 64 8.49 -5.25 3.07
C VAL A 64 8.29 -4.01 2.21
N VAL A 65 7.05 -3.68 1.85
CA VAL A 65 6.73 -2.49 1.05
C VAL A 65 6.90 -1.23 1.91
N GLY A 66 6.37 -1.23 3.12
CA GLY A 66 6.49 -0.14 4.10
C GLY A 66 7.94 0.25 4.33
N ALA A 67 8.82 -0.72 4.64
CA ALA A 67 10.25 -0.45 4.86
C ALA A 67 10.94 0.17 3.64
N LYS A 68 10.52 -0.19 2.42
CA LYS A 68 11.07 0.41 1.19
C LYS A 68 10.56 1.83 0.94
N LEU A 69 9.31 2.10 1.29
CA LEU A 69 8.73 3.44 1.22
C LEU A 69 9.36 4.35 2.26
N ASP A 70 9.54 3.89 3.50
CA ASP A 70 10.25 4.60 4.56
C ASP A 70 11.68 4.96 4.17
N ALA A 71 12.37 4.06 3.46
CA ALA A 71 13.74 4.28 3.01
C ALA A 71 13.89 5.39 1.96
N ILE A 72 12.80 5.76 1.26
CA ILE A 72 12.78 6.84 0.27
C ILE A 72 11.98 8.07 0.72
N ALA A 73 11.40 8.02 1.92
CA ALA A 73 10.57 9.10 2.44
C ALA A 73 11.40 10.38 2.63
N SER A 74 10.82 11.51 2.22
CA SER A 74 11.44 12.83 2.26
C SER A 74 10.37 13.92 2.32
N ASP A 75 10.79 15.18 2.27
CA ASP A 75 9.89 16.34 2.10
C ASP A 75 9.15 16.32 0.74
N GLN A 76 9.72 15.66 -0.27
CA GLN A 76 9.13 15.51 -1.58
C GLN A 76 8.38 14.17 -1.74
N ILE A 77 8.64 13.17 -0.90
CA ILE A 77 7.98 11.87 -0.94
C ILE A 77 7.43 11.56 0.45
N CYS A 78 6.18 11.97 0.71
CA CYS A 78 5.53 11.79 2.00
C CYS A 78 4.70 10.51 2.01
N VAL A 79 4.84 9.70 3.06
CA VAL A 79 4.21 8.37 3.14
C VAL A 79 3.24 8.29 4.30
N LEU A 80 2.03 7.78 4.01
CA LEU A 80 0.94 7.58 4.94
C LEU A 80 0.57 6.08 4.97
N HIS A 81 1.05 5.36 5.97
CA HIS A 81 0.71 3.93 6.17
C HIS A 81 -0.61 3.71 6.95
N ASP A 82 -1.28 2.59 6.68
CA ASP A 82 -2.43 2.04 7.40
C ASP A 82 -3.53 3.07 7.68
N ARG A 83 -4.16 3.54 6.60
CA ARG A 83 -5.13 4.64 6.62
C ARG A 83 -6.56 4.11 6.57
N ARG A 84 -7.36 4.41 7.59
CA ARG A 84 -8.76 3.98 7.67
C ARG A 84 -9.60 4.68 6.62
N ILE A 85 -10.43 3.91 5.92
CA ILE A 85 -11.44 4.46 5.04
C ILE A 85 -12.65 4.89 5.90
N PRO A 86 -13.08 6.17 5.85
CA PRO A 86 -14.25 6.62 6.60
C PRO A 86 -15.48 5.77 6.31
N LYS A 87 -16.24 5.42 7.37
CA LYS A 87 -17.46 4.59 7.29
C LYS A 87 -17.24 3.17 6.74
N SER A 88 -15.99 2.71 6.71
CA SER A 88 -15.61 1.35 6.30
C SER A 88 -14.78 0.67 7.39
N ARG A 89 -14.72 -0.66 7.33
CA ARG A 89 -13.78 -1.46 8.13
C ARG A 89 -12.49 -1.77 7.39
N ALA A 90 -12.38 -1.34 6.13
CA ALA A 90 -11.19 -1.51 5.30
C ALA A 90 -10.23 -0.33 5.49
N ASN A 91 -8.93 -0.64 5.33
CA ASN A 91 -7.86 0.33 5.35
C ASN A 91 -7.21 0.39 3.96
N ILE A 92 -6.48 1.47 3.72
CA ILE A 92 -5.54 1.62 2.62
C ILE A 92 -4.16 1.36 3.21
N ASP A 93 -3.44 0.38 2.66
CA ASP A 93 -2.14 -0.03 3.20
C ASP A 93 -1.17 1.13 3.20
N HIS A 94 -0.97 1.78 2.04
CA HIS A 94 -0.10 2.94 1.92
C HIS A 94 -0.66 3.99 0.96
N ILE A 95 -0.55 5.26 1.33
CA ILE A 95 -0.72 6.41 0.44
C ILE A 95 0.61 7.15 0.37
N VAL A 96 1.11 7.42 -0.83
CA VAL A 96 2.35 8.19 -1.04
C VAL A 96 2.02 9.45 -1.82
N VAL A 97 2.51 10.60 -1.33
CA VAL A 97 2.36 11.89 -1.99
C VAL A 97 3.72 12.30 -2.54
N THR A 98 3.76 12.63 -3.83
CA THR A 98 4.94 13.10 -4.56
C THR A 98 4.64 14.43 -5.23
N PRO A 99 5.63 15.13 -5.81
CA PRO A 99 5.37 16.35 -6.59
C PRO A 99 4.59 16.05 -7.89
N GLY A 100 4.53 14.78 -8.30
CA GLY A 100 3.79 14.29 -9.46
C GLY A 100 2.34 13.88 -9.19
N GLY A 101 1.97 13.65 -7.92
CA GLY A 101 0.63 13.22 -7.55
C GLY A 101 0.57 12.33 -6.31
N VAL A 102 -0.53 11.60 -6.17
CA VAL A 102 -0.80 10.67 -5.07
C VAL A 102 -0.82 9.24 -5.60
N TRP A 103 -0.23 8.33 -4.84
CA TRP A 103 -0.19 6.90 -5.13
C TRP A 103 -0.92 6.16 -4.01
N VAL A 104 -1.97 5.42 -4.37
CA VAL A 104 -2.72 4.54 -3.48
C VAL A 104 -2.20 3.12 -3.71
N ILE A 105 -1.57 2.54 -2.70
CA ILE A 105 -0.83 1.28 -2.84
C ILE A 105 -1.46 0.25 -1.91
N ASP A 106 -1.85 -0.87 -2.49
CA ASP A 106 -2.31 -2.06 -1.79
C ASP A 106 -1.28 -3.17 -1.99
N THR A 107 -0.83 -3.76 -0.88
CA THR A 107 0.24 -4.75 -0.87
C THR A 107 -0.34 -6.15 -0.89
N LYS A 108 0.25 -7.01 -1.73
CA LYS A 108 -0.26 -8.37 -1.95
C LYS A 108 0.89 -9.36 -1.97
N ARG A 109 0.96 -10.24 -0.97
CA ARG A 109 1.95 -11.31 -0.94
C ARG A 109 1.39 -12.58 -1.59
N TYR A 110 1.96 -12.97 -2.72
CA TYR A 110 1.57 -14.16 -3.47
C TYR A 110 2.81 -14.97 -3.84
N VAL A 111 3.18 -15.92 -2.97
CA VAL A 111 4.40 -16.71 -3.12
C VAL A 111 4.31 -17.64 -4.33
N ASP A 112 5.30 -17.56 -5.23
CA ASP A 112 5.47 -18.42 -6.42
C ASP A 112 4.23 -18.47 -7.32
N LYS A 113 3.42 -17.41 -7.33
CA LYS A 113 2.29 -17.27 -8.25
C LYS A 113 2.65 -16.35 -9.39
N ARG A 114 2.47 -16.85 -10.59
CA ARG A 114 2.64 -16.11 -11.83
C ARG A 114 1.64 -14.95 -11.91
N ILE A 115 2.16 -13.73 -12.08
CA ILE A 115 1.37 -12.49 -12.19
C ILE A 115 1.33 -12.05 -13.65
N GLU A 116 0.14 -11.99 -14.24
CA GLU A 116 -0.05 -11.73 -15.67
C GLU A 116 -1.29 -10.88 -15.92
N LYS A 117 -1.24 -10.04 -16.95
CA LYS A 117 -2.43 -9.50 -17.59
C LYS A 117 -2.95 -10.48 -18.63
N ARG A 118 -4.23 -10.81 -18.55
CA ARG A 118 -4.96 -11.52 -19.60
C ARG A 118 -5.97 -10.59 -20.23
N VAL A 119 -6.08 -10.64 -21.54
CA VAL A 119 -7.12 -9.92 -22.28
C VAL A 119 -8.07 -10.97 -22.81
N GLU A 120 -9.32 -10.88 -22.40
CA GLU A 120 -10.41 -11.72 -22.90
C GLU A 120 -11.37 -10.88 -23.74
N GLY A 121 -12.17 -11.56 -24.55
CA GLY A 121 -13.06 -10.91 -25.51
C GLY A 121 -12.37 -10.56 -26.84
N GLY A 122 -13.14 -10.01 -27.79
CA GLY A 122 -12.67 -9.81 -29.16
C GLY A 122 -13.82 -9.53 -30.14
N LEU A 123 -13.73 -10.08 -31.34
CA LEU A 123 -14.59 -9.71 -32.49
C LEU A 123 -16.11 -9.75 -32.21
N PHE A 124 -16.55 -10.51 -31.20
CA PHE A 124 -17.95 -10.70 -30.84
C PHE A 124 -18.27 -10.42 -29.35
N SER A 125 -17.32 -9.93 -28.55
CA SER A 125 -17.54 -9.63 -27.13
C SER A 125 -16.64 -8.49 -26.66
N PRO A 126 -17.09 -7.65 -25.70
CA PRO A 126 -16.28 -6.56 -25.17
C PRO A 126 -14.91 -7.05 -24.71
N ARG A 127 -13.86 -6.32 -25.08
CA ARG A 127 -12.50 -6.59 -24.64
C ARG A 127 -12.40 -6.25 -23.15
N VAL A 128 -12.04 -7.23 -22.33
CA VAL A 128 -11.90 -7.07 -20.88
C VAL A 128 -10.48 -7.44 -20.47
N GLU A 129 -9.83 -6.53 -19.75
CA GLU A 129 -8.54 -6.81 -19.11
C GLU A 129 -8.77 -7.50 -17.76
N LYS A 130 -8.01 -8.56 -17.51
CA LYS A 130 -8.07 -9.34 -16.27
C LYS A 130 -6.70 -9.43 -15.64
N LEU A 131 -6.69 -9.36 -14.31
CA LEU A 131 -5.52 -9.64 -13.51
C LEU A 131 -5.50 -11.13 -13.15
N TRP A 132 -4.45 -11.84 -13.56
CA TRP A 132 -4.27 -13.25 -13.27
C TRP A 132 -3.10 -13.45 -12.30
N VAL A 133 -3.38 -14.04 -11.14
CA VAL A 133 -2.39 -14.38 -10.09
C VAL A 133 -2.72 -15.76 -9.52
N GLY A 134 -2.22 -16.81 -10.18
CA GLY A 134 -2.63 -18.20 -9.88
C GLY A 134 -4.14 -18.47 -10.08
N GLY A 135 -4.86 -17.55 -10.73
CA GLY A 135 -6.32 -17.51 -10.90
C GLY A 135 -6.81 -16.08 -11.20
N ASP A 136 -8.09 -15.91 -11.55
CA ASP A 136 -8.68 -14.59 -11.77
C ASP A 136 -8.75 -13.79 -10.46
N ASN A 137 -8.00 -12.69 -10.39
CA ASN A 137 -7.96 -11.78 -9.25
C ASN A 137 -8.36 -10.34 -9.66
N THR A 138 -9.16 -10.19 -10.72
CA THR A 138 -9.64 -8.89 -11.21
C THR A 138 -10.43 -8.12 -10.15
N LYS A 139 -10.98 -8.80 -9.14
CA LYS A 139 -11.58 -8.17 -7.95
C LYS A 139 -10.64 -7.23 -7.19
N LEU A 140 -9.32 -7.45 -7.22
CA LEU A 140 -8.33 -6.58 -6.59
C LEU A 140 -8.26 -5.23 -7.31
N VAL A 141 -8.31 -5.25 -8.65
CA VAL A 141 -8.36 -4.05 -9.50
C VAL A 141 -9.62 -3.26 -9.19
N VAL A 142 -10.78 -3.92 -9.16
CA VAL A 142 -12.07 -3.28 -8.81
C VAL A 142 -12.04 -2.67 -7.40
N GLY A 143 -11.40 -3.35 -6.44
CA GLY A 143 -11.18 -2.83 -5.09
C GLY A 143 -10.32 -1.57 -5.08
N MET A 144 -9.21 -1.59 -5.81
CA MET A 144 -8.29 -0.46 -5.94
C MET A 144 -8.96 0.75 -6.62
N THR A 145 -9.72 0.57 -7.69
CA THR A 145 -10.47 1.67 -8.34
C THR A 145 -11.39 2.40 -7.35
N LYS A 146 -12.03 1.67 -6.42
CA LYS A 146 -12.85 2.29 -5.37
C LYS A 146 -12.03 3.08 -4.37
N GLN A 147 -10.85 2.60 -4.00
CA GLN A 147 -9.94 3.34 -3.10
C GLN A 147 -9.41 4.60 -3.76
N VAL A 148 -9.00 4.52 -5.03
CA VAL A 148 -8.58 5.68 -5.83
C VAL A 148 -9.67 6.75 -5.85
N ALA A 149 -10.92 6.38 -6.17
CA ALA A 149 -12.03 7.33 -6.21
C ALA A 149 -12.27 8.05 -4.86
N LEU A 150 -12.06 7.36 -3.74
CA LEU A 150 -12.16 7.96 -2.40
C LEU A 150 -11.04 8.97 -2.15
N VAL A 151 -9.81 8.64 -2.58
CA VAL A 151 -8.65 9.52 -2.43
C VAL A 151 -8.75 10.73 -3.36
N GLU A 152 -9.17 10.54 -4.61
CA GLU A 152 -9.46 11.63 -5.55
C GLU A 152 -10.49 12.63 -5.00
N ALA A 153 -11.55 12.12 -4.35
CA ALA A 153 -12.55 12.96 -3.72
C ALA A 153 -12.00 13.81 -2.55
N ALA A 154 -10.93 13.34 -1.88
CA ALA A 154 -10.28 14.05 -0.78
C ALA A 154 -9.29 15.12 -1.27
N VAL A 155 -8.74 14.97 -2.48
CA VAL A 155 -7.76 15.90 -3.06
C VAL A 155 -8.13 16.29 -4.51
N PRO A 156 -9.21 17.05 -4.72
CA PRO A 156 -9.69 17.38 -6.07
C PRO A 156 -8.62 18.09 -6.92
N GLY A 157 -8.43 17.62 -8.16
CA GLY A 157 -7.47 18.20 -9.11
C GLY A 157 -6.04 17.70 -8.96
N VAL A 158 -5.74 16.85 -7.97
CA VAL A 158 -4.44 16.17 -7.84
C VAL A 158 -4.50 14.82 -8.56
N PRO A 159 -3.53 14.48 -9.43
CA PRO A 159 -3.48 13.16 -10.05
C PRO A 159 -3.36 12.04 -9.01
N VAL A 160 -4.18 11.00 -9.12
CA VAL A 160 -4.14 9.83 -8.24
C VAL A 160 -3.92 8.55 -9.05
N LYS A 161 -2.99 7.71 -8.61
CA LYS A 161 -2.67 6.41 -9.23
C LYS A 161 -2.93 5.27 -8.27
N GLY A 162 -3.70 4.27 -8.70
CA GLY A 162 -3.89 3.03 -7.96
C GLY A 162 -2.82 2.00 -8.30
N VAL A 163 -2.27 1.35 -7.28
CA VAL A 163 -1.17 0.38 -7.42
C VAL A 163 -1.42 -0.89 -6.62
N LEU A 164 -1.33 -2.03 -7.29
CA LEU A 164 -1.21 -3.34 -6.65
C LEU A 164 0.27 -3.75 -6.63
N CYS A 165 0.87 -3.73 -5.45
CA CYS A 165 2.28 -4.10 -5.25
C CYS A 165 2.40 -5.55 -4.79
N PHE A 166 2.90 -6.43 -5.66
CA PHE A 166 3.04 -7.84 -5.36
C PHE A 166 4.43 -8.19 -4.81
N VAL A 167 4.44 -8.80 -3.63
CA VAL A 167 5.64 -9.31 -2.96
C VAL A 167 5.73 -10.82 -3.17
N GLU A 168 6.94 -11.32 -3.44
CA GLU A 168 7.25 -12.75 -3.67
C GLU A 168 6.48 -13.41 -4.83
N GLY A 169 5.87 -12.58 -5.70
CA GLY A 169 5.26 -13.05 -6.95
C GLY A 169 6.28 -13.56 -7.95
N ASP A 170 5.86 -14.51 -8.79
CA ASP A 170 6.63 -14.93 -9.95
C ASP A 170 6.33 -13.98 -11.12
N TRP A 171 7.37 -13.25 -11.52
CA TRP A 171 7.37 -12.35 -12.66
C TRP A 171 8.21 -12.97 -13.77
N ALA A 172 7.76 -12.88 -15.03
CA ALA A 172 8.61 -13.26 -16.14
C ALA A 172 9.95 -12.51 -16.06
N TRP A 173 11.04 -13.15 -16.49
CA TRP A 173 12.39 -12.58 -16.37
C TRP A 173 12.57 -11.22 -17.09
N PHE A 174 11.65 -10.88 -18.01
CA PHE A 174 11.57 -9.59 -18.70
C PHE A 174 10.19 -8.94 -18.52
N ALA A 175 9.48 -9.22 -17.43
CA ALA A 175 8.19 -8.62 -17.17
C ALA A 175 8.36 -7.13 -16.86
N ASP A 176 7.72 -6.28 -17.65
CA ASP A 176 7.51 -4.88 -17.31
C ASP A 176 6.32 -4.74 -16.35
N PRO A 177 6.28 -3.68 -15.51
CA PRO A 177 5.05 -3.31 -14.84
C PRO A 177 3.97 -3.05 -15.90
N PHE A 178 2.74 -3.43 -15.59
CA PHE A 178 1.63 -3.30 -16.54
C PHE A 178 0.40 -2.73 -15.85
N THR A 179 -0.52 -2.17 -16.64
CA THR A 179 -1.81 -1.71 -16.14
C THR A 179 -2.91 -2.71 -16.46
N VAL A 180 -3.87 -2.85 -15.54
CA VAL A 180 -5.17 -3.51 -15.74
C VAL A 180 -6.25 -2.50 -15.35
N SER A 181 -7.02 -2.02 -16.32
CA SER A 181 -8.05 -0.99 -16.09
C SER A 181 -7.52 0.21 -15.28
N ASP A 182 -6.41 0.79 -15.76
CA ASP A 182 -5.69 1.94 -15.16
C ASP A 182 -5.06 1.72 -13.78
N VAL A 183 -5.21 0.53 -13.19
CA VAL A 183 -4.48 0.13 -11.97
C VAL A 183 -3.13 -0.45 -12.35
N LEU A 184 -2.06 0.13 -11.80
CA LEU A 184 -0.69 -0.31 -12.04
C LEU A 184 -0.37 -1.55 -11.21
N VAL A 185 0.17 -2.57 -11.86
CA VAL A 185 0.55 -3.85 -11.25
C VAL A 185 2.07 -3.98 -11.36
N LEU A 186 2.74 -4.07 -10.21
CA LEU A 186 4.21 -4.05 -10.12
C LEU A 186 4.75 -4.74 -8.86
N TRP A 187 6.07 -4.75 -8.72
CA TRP A 187 6.80 -5.27 -7.55
C TRP A 187 7.55 -4.15 -6.81
N PRO A 188 7.99 -4.36 -5.55
CA PRO A 188 8.47 -3.26 -4.69
C PRO A 188 9.68 -2.50 -5.22
N LYS A 189 10.60 -3.18 -5.93
CA LYS A 189 11.76 -2.51 -6.55
C LYS A 189 11.31 -1.53 -7.64
N MET A 190 10.33 -1.92 -8.46
CA MET A 190 9.79 -1.05 -9.51
C MET A 190 8.96 0.09 -8.91
N LEU A 191 8.19 -0.16 -7.85
CA LEU A 191 7.46 0.88 -7.11
C LEU A 191 8.40 2.03 -6.70
N VAL A 192 9.51 1.70 -6.04
CA VAL A 192 10.51 2.68 -5.61
C VAL A 192 11.11 3.42 -6.81
N GLN A 193 11.43 2.72 -7.90
CA GLN A 193 11.98 3.35 -9.09
C GLN A 193 11.01 4.34 -9.74
N LEU A 194 9.71 4.03 -9.78
CA LEU A 194 8.71 4.92 -10.35
C LEU A 194 8.45 6.13 -9.46
N LEU A 195 8.29 5.93 -8.15
CA LEU A 195 8.10 7.02 -7.19
C LEU A 195 9.27 8.02 -7.20
N THR A 196 10.49 7.52 -7.27
CA THR A 196 11.71 8.37 -7.23
C THR A 196 12.00 9.08 -8.55
N LYS A 197 11.44 8.61 -9.67
CA LYS A 197 11.64 9.18 -11.01
C LYS A 197 10.41 9.92 -11.54
N GLU A 198 9.35 10.01 -10.74
CA GLU A 198 8.11 10.62 -11.19
C GLU A 198 8.33 12.11 -11.48
N PRO A 199 7.95 12.60 -12.68
CA PRO A 199 8.07 14.01 -13.00
C PRO A 199 7.13 14.84 -12.13
N SER A 200 7.62 16.00 -11.65
CA SER A 200 6.80 16.95 -10.91
C SER A 200 5.74 17.58 -11.81
N VAL A 201 4.53 17.71 -11.28
CA VAL A 201 3.43 18.48 -11.89
C VAL A 201 3.02 19.67 -11.02
N GLY A 202 3.84 20.03 -10.03
CA GLY A 202 3.61 21.16 -9.14
C GLY A 202 2.65 20.90 -7.99
N VAL A 203 2.50 19.63 -7.57
CA VAL A 203 1.70 19.28 -6.38
C VAL A 203 2.36 19.86 -5.11
N ASP A 204 1.57 20.55 -4.30
CA ASP A 204 1.97 20.92 -2.92
C ASP A 204 1.90 19.66 -2.04
N VAL A 205 3.04 18.96 -1.94
CA VAL A 205 3.16 17.69 -1.23
C VAL A 205 2.70 17.80 0.23
N ALA A 206 3.05 18.89 0.91
CA ALA A 206 2.71 19.09 2.32
C ALA A 206 1.21 19.31 2.50
N ALA A 207 0.60 20.21 1.72
CA ALA A 207 -0.83 20.47 1.81
C ALA A 207 -1.68 19.23 1.47
N VAL A 208 -1.27 18.49 0.43
CA VAL A 208 -1.95 17.25 0.01
C VAL A 208 -1.80 16.16 1.07
N HIS A 209 -0.60 15.99 1.62
CA HIS A 209 -0.35 15.06 2.71
C HIS A 209 -1.27 15.35 3.92
N ASP A 210 -1.37 16.61 4.34
CA ASP A 210 -2.17 16.99 5.52
C ASP A 210 -3.68 16.80 5.29
N ALA A 211 -4.17 17.10 4.09
CA ALA A 211 -5.55 16.84 3.69
C ALA A 211 -5.89 15.35 3.75
N LEU A 212 -4.99 14.49 3.24
CA LEU A 212 -5.15 13.05 3.25
C LEU A 212 -5.04 12.48 4.67
N ALA A 213 -4.09 12.92 5.48
CA ALA A 213 -3.93 12.50 6.87
C ALA A 213 -5.15 12.86 7.74
N THR A 214 -5.78 14.01 7.47
CA THR A 214 -6.99 14.46 8.15
C THR A 214 -8.21 13.60 7.77
N THR A 215 -8.33 13.30 6.48
CA THR A 215 -9.46 12.54 5.92
C THR A 215 -9.37 11.06 6.25
N PHE A 216 -8.20 10.46 6.04
CA PHE A 216 -7.92 9.04 6.27
C PHE A 216 -7.03 8.89 7.51
N ARG A 217 -7.66 8.83 8.67
CA ARG A 217 -6.97 8.72 9.96
C ARG A 217 -6.21 7.40 10.07
N SER A 218 -5.13 7.39 10.85
CA SER A 218 -4.42 6.15 11.17
C SER A 218 -5.35 5.16 11.87
N SER A 219 -5.12 3.87 11.66
CA SER A 219 -5.85 2.81 12.36
C SER A 219 -5.53 2.73 13.85
#